data_AF-A0A973HP71-F1
#
_entry.id   AF-A0A973HP71-F1
#
_cell.length_a   1.000
_cell.length_b   1.000
_cell.length_c   1.000
_cell.angle_alpha   90.00
_cell.angle_beta   90.00
_cell.angle_gamma   90.00
#
_symmetry.space_group_name_H-M   'P 1'
#
loop_
_entity.id
_entity.type
_entity.pdbx_description
1 polymer ?
#
loop_
_entity_poly.entity_id
_entity_poly.type
_entity_poly.pdbx_seq_one_letter_code
_entity_poly.pdbx_strand_id
1 'polypeptide(L)'
;MEKIFIGMSGRVACLNQEDGEVIWEVQLKSLTSLTNIYRENGCVFAYAGGHLFCLDDSDGSIKWTNKLKGFGYGACLFAGDQQNSVIIEKLKEEAGS
;
A
#
# COMPACT_ATOMS: atom_id res chain seq x y z
N MET A 1 -20.77 -3.37 -4.62
CA MET A 1 -19.77 -4.44 -4.52
C MET A 1 -18.64 -3.90 -3.67
N GLU A 2 -18.50 -4.41 -2.46
CA GLU A 2 -17.46 -3.96 -1.55
C GLU A 2 -16.11 -4.57 -1.96
N LYS A 3 -15.03 -3.81 -1.83
CA LYS A 3 -13.70 -4.16 -2.33
C LYS A 3 -12.70 -4.10 -1.19
N ILE A 4 -11.85 -5.12 -1.08
CA ILE A 4 -10.69 -5.14 -0.20
C ILE A 4 -9.44 -4.83 -1.01
N PHE A 5 -8.57 -3.97 -0.48
CA PHE A 5 -7.27 -3.67 -1.09
C PHE A 5 -6.17 -4.17 -0.16
N ILE A 6 -5.15 -4.81 -0.75
CA ILE A 6 -4.02 -5.36 -0.01
C ILE A 6 -2.71 -4.93 -0.64
N GLY A 7 -1.72 -4.64 0.20
CA GLY A 7 -0.34 -4.37 -0.21
C GLY A 7 0.60 -5.38 0.43
N MET A 8 1.34 -6.16 -0.37
CA MET A 8 2.32 -7.11 0.16
C MET A 8 3.44 -7.39 -0.84
N SER A 9 4.70 -7.50 -0.37
CA SER A 9 5.85 -7.95 -1.17
C SER A 9 6.00 -7.24 -2.52
N GLY A 10 5.83 -5.92 -2.52
CA GLY A 10 5.92 -5.09 -3.72
C GLY A 10 4.71 -5.23 -4.64
N ARG A 11 3.59 -5.78 -4.19
CA ARG A 11 2.35 -5.94 -4.95
C ARG A 11 1.20 -5.19 -4.31
N VAL A 12 0.24 -4.79 -5.14
CA VAL A 12 -1.06 -4.28 -4.71
C VAL A 12 -2.13 -5.11 -5.40
N ALA A 13 -3.13 -5.56 -4.67
CA ALA A 13 -4.27 -6.28 -5.24
C ALA A 13 -5.59 -5.73 -4.72
N CYS A 14 -6.62 -5.88 -5.55
CA CYS A 14 -8.01 -5.64 -5.19
C CYS A 14 -8.77 -6.97 -5.25
N LEU A 15 -9.48 -7.29 -4.18
CA LEU A 15 -10.28 -8.48 -4.05
C LEU A 15 -11.76 -8.10 -3.87
N ASN A 16 -12.65 -8.96 -4.35
CA ASN A 16 -14.05 -8.92 -3.98
C ASN A 16 -14.17 -9.30 -2.49
N GLN A 17 -14.86 -8.47 -1.71
CA GLN A 17 -15.02 -8.69 -0.28
C GLN A 17 -15.92 -9.89 0.06
N GLU A 18 -16.83 -10.27 -0.84
CA GLU A 18 -17.83 -11.30 -0.58
C GLU A 18 -17.23 -12.72 -0.67
N ASP A 19 -16.34 -12.96 -1.62
CA ASP A 19 -15.80 -14.29 -1.97
C ASP A 19 -14.27 -14.36 -1.93
N GLY A 20 -13.57 -13.22 -1.83
CA GLY A 20 -12.11 -13.16 -1.85
C GLY A 20 -11.49 -13.30 -3.24
N GLU A 21 -12.26 -13.29 -4.32
CA GLU A 21 -11.72 -13.37 -5.67
C GLU A 21 -10.88 -12.13 -6.02
N VAL A 22 -9.72 -12.34 -6.66
CA VAL A 22 -8.87 -11.26 -7.12
C VAL A 22 -9.49 -10.60 -8.34
N ILE A 23 -9.86 -9.32 -8.20
CA ILE A 23 -10.38 -8.48 -9.29
C ILE A 23 -9.22 -7.99 -10.16
N TRP A 24 -8.15 -7.50 -9.52
CA TRP A 24 -6.92 -7.08 -10.20
C TRP A 24 -5.70 -7.17 -9.26
N GLU A 25 -4.51 -7.30 -9.85
CA GLU A 25 -3.22 -7.30 -9.15
C GLU A 25 -2.16 -6.55 -9.96
N VAL A 26 -1.29 -5.82 -9.25
CA VAL A 26 -0.18 -5.07 -9.83
C VAL A 26 1.11 -5.33 -9.06
N GLN A 27 2.14 -5.79 -9.78
CA GLN A 27 3.51 -5.83 -9.27
C GLN A 27 4.17 -4.45 -9.42
N LEU A 28 4.45 -3.80 -8.30
CA LEU A 28 5.23 -2.56 -8.25
C LEU A 28 6.70 -2.87 -8.52
N LYS A 29 7.42 -1.89 -9.08
CA LYS A 29 8.88 -1.97 -9.32
C LYS A 29 9.66 -1.80 -8.02
N SER A 30 9.48 -2.71 -7.08
CA SER A 30 10.15 -2.74 -5.80
C SER A 30 10.38 -4.19 -5.35
N LEU A 31 11.53 -4.44 -4.74
CA LEU A 31 11.89 -5.73 -4.12
C LEU A 31 11.62 -5.72 -2.60
N THR A 32 10.84 -4.75 -2.09
CA THR A 32 10.56 -4.66 -0.66
C THR A 32 9.50 -5.66 -0.21
N SER A 33 9.72 -6.27 0.95
CA SER A 33 8.75 -7.14 1.61
C SER A 33 7.49 -6.37 2.06
N LEU A 34 7.68 -5.12 2.47
CA LEU A 34 6.59 -4.24 2.92
C LEU A 34 6.05 -3.41 1.75
N THR A 35 4.74 -3.30 1.69
CA THR A 35 4.00 -2.40 0.79
C THR A 35 2.85 -1.82 1.58
N ASN A 36 2.99 -0.56 1.98
CA ASN A 36 1.94 0.13 2.71
C ASN A 36 0.97 0.74 1.69
N ILE A 37 -0.33 0.68 1.95
CA ILE A 37 -1.35 1.21 1.05
C ILE A 37 -2.35 2.12 1.78
N TYR A 38 -2.88 3.09 1.04
CA TYR A 38 -3.95 3.97 1.48
C TYR A 38 -4.90 4.22 0.31
N ARG A 39 -6.21 4.16 0.55
CA ARG A 39 -7.22 4.37 -0.50
C ARG A 39 -8.02 5.62 -0.23
N GLU A 40 -8.11 6.49 -1.21
CA GLU A 40 -8.93 7.70 -1.15
C GLU A 40 -9.31 8.15 -2.56
N ASN A 41 -10.53 8.68 -2.74
CA ASN A 41 -10.98 9.34 -3.97
C ASN A 41 -10.71 8.54 -5.27
N GLY A 42 -11.02 7.25 -5.28
CA GLY A 42 -10.83 6.39 -6.46
C GLY A 42 -9.37 6.07 -6.77
N CYS A 43 -8.47 6.31 -5.82
CA CYS A 43 -7.05 6.03 -5.96
C CYS A 43 -6.56 5.11 -4.83
N VAL A 44 -5.62 4.24 -5.15
CA VAL A 44 -4.83 3.48 -4.18
C VAL A 44 -3.40 4.00 -4.22
N PHE A 45 -2.98 4.62 -3.12
CA PHE A 45 -1.62 5.06 -2.90
C PHE A 45 -0.83 3.92 -2.31
N ALA A 46 0.28 3.55 -2.94
CA ALA A 46 1.12 2.45 -2.47
C ALA A 46 2.56 2.92 -2.29
N TYR A 47 3.11 2.73 -1.09
CA TYR A 47 4.52 2.94 -0.81
C TYR A 47 5.26 1.62 -0.83
N ALA A 48 6.26 1.51 -1.71
CA ALA A 48 7.15 0.36 -1.79
C ALA A 48 8.55 0.80 -2.27
N GLY A 49 9.60 0.37 -1.57
CA GLY A 49 10.99 0.58 -2.01
C GLY A 49 11.38 2.03 -2.24
N GLY A 50 10.95 2.95 -1.38
CA GLY A 50 11.24 4.38 -1.53
C GLY A 50 10.45 5.06 -2.65
N HIS A 51 9.48 4.37 -3.25
CA HIS A 51 8.62 4.94 -4.28
C HIS A 51 7.18 5.02 -3.79
N LEU A 52 6.49 6.09 -4.17
CA LEU A 52 5.07 6.25 -4.01
C LEU A 52 4.39 6.10 -5.37
N PHE A 53 3.44 5.19 -5.45
CA PHE A 53 2.64 4.93 -6.63
C PHE A 53 1.19 5.36 -6.36
N CYS A 54 0.53 5.88 -7.39
CA CYS A 54 -0.91 6.07 -7.38
C CYS A 54 -1.51 5.18 -8.46
N LEU A 55 -2.40 4.28 -8.02
CA LEU A 55 -3.11 3.34 -8.88
C LEU A 55 -4.58 3.77 -8.96
N ASP A 56 -5.21 3.56 -10.10
CA ASP A 56 -6.67 3.60 -10.21
C ASP A 56 -7.27 2.45 -9.40
N ASP A 57 -8.29 2.72 -8.58
CA ASP A 57 -8.89 1.68 -7.73
C ASP A 57 -9.83 0.72 -8.50
N SER A 58 -10.21 1.08 -9.73
CA SER A 58 -11.10 0.30 -10.57
C SER A 58 -10.36 -0.84 -11.27
N ASP A 59 -9.13 -0.59 -11.75
CA ASP A 59 -8.37 -1.52 -12.59
C ASP A 59 -6.90 -1.71 -12.19
N GLY A 60 -6.40 -0.97 -11.19
CA GLY A 60 -5.02 -1.03 -10.73
C GLY A 60 -4.02 -0.26 -11.60
N SER A 61 -4.44 0.38 -12.70
CA SER A 61 -3.53 1.08 -13.60
C SER A 61 -2.74 2.17 -12.87
N ILE A 62 -1.43 2.24 -13.10
CA ILE A 62 -0.57 3.24 -12.46
C ILE A 62 -0.82 4.60 -13.11
N LYS A 63 -1.46 5.51 -12.39
CA LYS A 63 -1.70 6.91 -12.80
C LYS A 63 -0.40 7.72 -12.76
N TRP A 64 0.40 7.55 -11.71
CA TRP A 64 1.70 8.22 -11.58
C TRP A 64 2.64 7.49 -10.60
N THR A 65 3.92 7.87 -10.64
CA THR A 65 4.95 7.39 -9.71
C THR A 65 5.84 8.53 -9.26
N ASN A 66 6.15 8.58 -7.97
CA ASN A 66 7.10 9.48 -7.35
C ASN A 66 8.23 8.67 -6.68
N LYS A 67 9.48 9.04 -6.94
CA LYS A 67 10.68 8.34 -6.42
C LYS A 67 11.10 8.79 -5.01
N LEU A 68 10.37 9.74 -4.41
CA LEU A 68 10.65 10.32 -3.10
C LEU A 68 12.15 10.62 -2.87
N LYS A 69 12.79 11.22 -3.89
CA LYS A 69 14.24 11.44 -3.87
C LYS A 69 14.65 12.23 -2.63
N GLY A 70 15.61 11.69 -1.88
CA GLY A 70 16.13 12.32 -0.66
C GLY A 70 15.38 11.96 0.64
N PHE A 71 14.29 11.19 0.59
CA PHE A 71 13.54 10.76 1.78
C PHE A 71 14.04 9.44 2.39
N GLY A 72 14.88 8.69 1.67
CA GLY A 72 15.40 7.40 2.11
C GLY A 72 14.43 6.23 1.90
N TYR A 73 14.74 5.07 2.50
CA TYR A 73 14.05 3.79 2.32
C TYR A 73 13.33 3.30 3.60
N GLY A 74 13.04 4.23 4.52
CA GLY A 74 12.43 3.90 5.80
C GLY A 74 10.96 3.48 5.70
N ALA A 75 10.36 3.16 6.84
CA ALA A 75 8.92 2.94 6.92
C ALA A 75 8.16 4.22 6.48
N CYS A 76 7.09 4.04 5.73
CA CYS A 76 6.17 5.10 5.36
C CYS A 76 4.84 4.89 6.08
N LEU A 77 4.29 5.97 6.63
CA LEU A 77 2.96 6.00 7.23
C LEU A 77 2.10 6.95 6.41
N PHE A 78 0.91 6.49 6.04
CA PHE A 78 -0.11 7.35 5.46
C PHE A 78 -0.91 7.98 6.59
N ALA A 79 -1.00 9.31 6.59
CA ALA A 79 -2.01 9.98 7.40
C ALA A 79 -3.37 9.66 6.77
N GLY A 80 -4.29 9.14 7.58
CA GLY A 80 -5.66 8.92 7.19
C GLY A 80 -6.58 9.39 8.31
N ASP A 81 -7.74 9.92 7.95
CA ASP A 81 -8.76 10.35 8.92
C ASP A 81 -9.39 9.18 9.69
N GLN A 82 -9.10 7.94 9.28
CA GLN A 82 -9.34 6.73 10.07
C GLN A 82 -8.02 6.01 10.32
N GLN A 83 -7.55 6.10 11.57
CA GLN A 83 -6.24 5.62 12.02
C GLN A 83 -6.17 4.09 12.08
N ASN A 84 -5.24 3.47 11.34
CA ASN A 84 -4.86 2.08 11.52
C ASN A 84 -3.84 1.96 12.68
N SER A 85 -4.27 1.43 13.82
CA SER A 85 -3.49 1.29 15.06
C SER A 85 -2.43 0.16 15.03
N VAL A 86 -2.45 -0.72 14.03
CA VAL A 86 -1.71 -2.00 14.06
C VAL A 86 -0.21 -1.87 13.79
N ILE A 87 0.25 -0.85 13.04
CA ILE A 87 1.68 -0.71 12.69
C ILE A 87 2.51 -0.14 13.86
N ILE A 88 1.88 0.69 14.72
CA ILE A 88 2.58 1.33 15.85
C ILE A 88 2.93 0.29 16.92
N GLU A 89 2.10 -0.74 17.13
CA GLU A 89 2.37 -1.78 18.13
C GLU A 89 3.53 -2.67 17.71
N LYS A 90 3.58 -3.08 16.43
CA LYS A 90 4.63 -3.97 15.94
C LYS A 90 6.02 -3.33 15.91
N LEU A 91 6.11 -2.03 15.64
CA LEU A 91 7.38 -1.28 15.71
C LEU A 91 7.86 -1.04 17.15
N LYS A 92 6.96 -1.07 18.14
CA LYS A 92 7.32 -0.97 19.57
C LYS A 92 7.88 -2.28 20.12
N GLU A 93 7.40 -3.43 19.63
CA GLU A 93 7.92 -4.75 20.03
C GLU A 93 9.35 -4.99 19.51
N GLU A 94 9.66 -4.53 18.29
CA GLU A 94 11.01 -4.69 17.71
C GLU A 94 12.04 -3.71 18.29
N ALA A 95 11.62 -2.55 18.82
CA ALA A 95 12.49 -1.58 19.48
C ALA A 95 12.69 -1.84 20.99
N GLY A 96 11.94 -2.80 21.55
CA GLY A 96 11.96 -3.17 22.97
C GLY A 96 12.70 -4.47 23.29
N SER A 97 13.41 -5.07 22.33
CA SER A 97 14.25 -6.26 22.53
C SER A 97 15.74 -5.98 22.39
#